data_AF-A0A511JDE5-F1
#
_entry.id   AF-A0A511JDE5-F1
#
_cell.length_a   1.000
_cell.length_b   1.000
_cell.length_c   1.000
_cell.angle_alpha   90.00
_cell.angle_beta   90.00
_cell.angle_gamma   90.00
#
_symmetry.space_group_name_H-M   'P 1'
#
loop_
_entity.id
_entity.type
_entity.pdbx_description
1 polymer ?
#
loop_
_entity_poly.entity_id
_entity_poly.type
_entity_poly.pdbx_seq_one_letter_code
_entity_poly.pdbx_strand_id
1 'polypeptide(L)'
;MTTTHANLETRPSSRKVSWAAPQLAALMPRSPLGPILVALGAIACTVVDVLLMEPAVARVLRHDVALSWATAAGIGVVALLAAGQAGWSWRGARGAHPGSRSALVVPVVLLVAWGAGGLGIMAMRLSASRVSTTVAYEGATTAAPAASFDAVAAAVFLVVYVVCGVLAFGDLWELRNDAHAAGRRDLVELEQTRTELGAVEATYQQLHSNVHKRRVEIRRIATDARMARERNARFAAELKHLVRGEMVIGLGDPRRSGIASPRHPDAPHAPGRQPEGETR
;
A
#
# COMPACT_ATOMS: atom_id res chain seq x y z
N MET A 1 9.64 -35.96 31.56
CA MET A 1 10.20 -35.25 30.40
C MET A 1 10.14 -36.18 29.22
N THR A 2 9.08 -36.05 28.42
CA THR A 2 8.78 -36.93 27.29
C THR A 2 8.76 -36.06 26.05
N THR A 3 9.80 -36.19 25.24
CA THR A 3 9.97 -35.49 23.97
C THR A 3 9.15 -36.19 22.89
N THR A 4 8.04 -35.57 22.52
CA THR A 4 7.16 -36.01 21.44
C THR A 4 7.80 -35.64 20.11
N HIS A 5 8.41 -36.61 19.44
CA HIS A 5 8.86 -36.48 18.05
C HIS A 5 7.63 -36.47 17.13
N ALA A 6 7.29 -35.30 16.60
CA ALA A 6 6.29 -35.16 15.55
C ALA A 6 6.88 -35.67 14.23
N ASN A 7 6.38 -36.81 13.76
CA ASN A 7 6.61 -37.36 12.43
C ASN A 7 6.11 -36.38 11.36
N LEU A 8 7.03 -35.73 10.66
CA LEU A 8 6.79 -34.97 9.44
C LEU A 8 7.20 -35.82 8.23
N GLU A 9 6.35 -36.77 7.84
CA GLU A 9 6.52 -37.43 6.55
C GLU A 9 5.16 -37.83 5.96
N THR A 10 4.45 -36.84 5.43
CA THR A 10 3.44 -37.07 4.41
C THR A 10 3.80 -36.21 3.20
N ARG A 11 4.55 -36.79 2.28
CA ARG A 11 4.67 -36.25 0.92
C ARG A 11 3.26 -36.09 0.35
N PRO A 12 2.86 -34.90 -0.13
CA PRO A 12 1.57 -34.74 -0.77
C PRO A 12 1.58 -35.59 -2.05
N SER A 13 0.86 -36.71 -2.00
CA SER A 13 0.45 -37.50 -3.16
C SER A 13 -0.12 -36.56 -4.22
N SER A 14 0.17 -36.83 -5.50
CA SER A 14 -0.25 -36.11 -6.70
C SER A 14 -1.77 -35.91 -6.81
N ARG A 15 -2.33 -35.06 -5.95
CA ARG A 15 -3.68 -34.54 -6.08
C ARG A 15 -3.73 -33.87 -7.43
N LYS A 16 -4.54 -34.45 -8.32
CA LYS A 16 -5.04 -33.81 -9.53
C LYS A 16 -5.32 -32.36 -9.18
N VAL A 17 -4.52 -31.46 -9.76
CA VAL A 17 -4.67 -30.01 -9.62
C VAL A 17 -6.00 -29.68 -10.27
N SER A 18 -7.05 -29.86 -9.50
CA SER A 18 -8.40 -29.49 -9.90
C SER A 18 -8.41 -27.97 -10.02
N TRP A 19 -9.24 -27.48 -10.94
CA TRP A 19 -9.52 -26.07 -11.21
C TRP A 19 -9.88 -25.21 -9.96
N ALA A 20 -9.98 -25.82 -8.78
CA ALA A 20 -10.20 -25.19 -7.49
C ALA A 20 -8.96 -24.47 -6.88
N ALA A 21 -7.75 -24.62 -7.45
CA ALA A 21 -6.56 -23.92 -6.97
C ALA A 21 -5.95 -23.00 -8.04
N PRO A 22 -6.60 -21.86 -8.37
CA PRO A 22 -6.09 -20.90 -9.36
C PRO A 22 -4.69 -20.36 -9.02
N GLN A 23 -4.30 -20.43 -7.75
CA GLN A 23 -2.99 -20.02 -7.24
C GLN A 23 -1.85 -20.93 -7.73
N LEU A 24 -2.10 -22.23 -7.93
CA LEU A 24 -1.10 -23.20 -8.43
C LEU A 24 -0.95 -23.13 -9.96
N ALA A 25 -2.02 -22.81 -10.69
CA ALA A 25 -1.95 -22.58 -12.13
C ALA A 25 -1.17 -21.30 -12.49
N ALA A 26 -1.21 -20.29 -11.61
CA ALA A 26 -0.41 -19.06 -11.74
C ALA A 26 1.10 -19.28 -11.53
N LEU A 27 1.50 -20.40 -10.92
CA LEU A 27 2.89 -20.77 -10.67
C LEU A 27 3.50 -21.67 -11.77
N MET A 28 2.69 -22.15 -12.72
CA MET A 28 3.24 -22.91 -13.84
C MET A 28 3.98 -21.97 -14.79
N PRO A 29 5.25 -22.30 -15.17
CA PRO A 29 6.01 -21.50 -16.10
C PRO A 29 5.31 -21.51 -17.46
N ARG A 30 4.59 -20.42 -17.78
CA ARG A 30 4.12 -20.17 -19.13
C ARG A 30 5.34 -19.95 -20.01
N SER A 31 5.41 -20.65 -21.13
CA SER A 31 6.51 -20.44 -22.08
C SER A 31 6.50 -18.97 -22.52
N PRO A 32 7.64 -18.27 -22.49
CA PRO A 32 7.70 -16.85 -22.84
C PRO A 32 7.35 -16.60 -24.32
N LEU A 33 7.33 -17.65 -25.15
CA LEU A 33 7.05 -17.58 -26.58
C LEU A 33 5.56 -17.45 -26.90
N GLY A 34 4.66 -17.97 -26.05
CA GLY A 34 3.21 -17.92 -26.30
C GLY A 34 2.67 -16.51 -26.49
N PRO A 35 2.90 -15.59 -25.53
CA PRO A 35 2.43 -14.20 -25.63
C PRO A 35 3.03 -13.46 -26.84
N ILE A 36 4.30 -13.72 -27.16
CA ILE A 36 4.99 -13.10 -28.30
C ILE A 36 4.33 -13.53 -29.62
N LEU A 37 4.03 -14.82 -29.77
CA LEU A 37 3.36 -15.33 -30.97
C LEU A 37 1.93 -14.79 -31.11
N VAL A 38 1.19 -14.66 -30.00
CA VAL A 38 -0.15 -14.05 -30.00
C VAL A 38 -0.08 -12.58 -30.38
N ALA A 39 0.87 -11.81 -29.84
CA ALA A 39 1.08 -10.41 -30.18
C ALA A 39 1.45 -10.22 -31.66
N LEU A 40 2.37 -11.05 -32.19
CA LEU A 40 2.72 -11.04 -33.62
C LEU A 40 1.52 -11.39 -34.50
N GLY A 41 0.72 -12.39 -34.10
CA GLY A 41 -0.52 -12.76 -34.79
C GLY A 41 -1.54 -11.62 -34.81
N ALA A 42 -1.73 -10.92 -33.68
CA ALA A 42 -2.62 -9.77 -33.58
C ALA A 42 -2.14 -8.60 -34.46
N ILE A 43 -0.84 -8.30 -34.47
CA ILE A 43 -0.24 -7.27 -35.35
C ILE A 43 -0.50 -7.63 -36.82
N ALA A 44 -0.19 -8.87 -37.23
CA ALA A 44 -0.41 -9.32 -38.59
C ALA A 44 -1.89 -9.23 -39.00
N CYS A 45 -2.81 -9.67 -38.14
CA CYS A 45 -4.26 -9.56 -38.39
C CYS A 45 -4.70 -8.09 -38.50
N THR A 46 -4.14 -7.19 -37.69
CA THR A 46 -4.46 -5.75 -37.74
C THR A 46 -3.97 -5.12 -39.02
N VAL A 47 -2.77 -5.47 -39.49
CA VAL A 47 -2.27 -4.98 -40.79
C VAL A 47 -3.20 -5.43 -41.93
N VAL A 48 -3.63 -6.70 -41.91
CA VAL A 48 -4.61 -7.21 -42.88
C VAL A 48 -5.96 -6.48 -42.75
N ASP A 49 -6.41 -6.20 -41.53
CA ASP A 49 -7.65 -5.49 -41.26
C ASP A 49 -7.62 -4.05 -41.80
N VAL A 50 -6.51 -3.33 -41.58
CA VAL A 50 -6.29 -1.97 -42.11
C VAL A 50 -6.23 -1.97 -43.63
N LEU A 51 -5.52 -2.93 -44.24
CA LEU A 51 -5.46 -3.12 -45.69
C LEU A 51 -6.85 -3.35 -46.29
N LEU A 52 -7.68 -4.14 -45.61
CA LEU A 52 -9.06 -4.36 -46.02
C LEU A 52 -9.92 -3.12 -45.73
N MET A 53 -9.66 -2.34 -44.70
CA MET A 53 -10.53 -1.21 -44.37
C MET A 53 -10.31 0.02 -45.26
N GLU A 54 -9.10 0.22 -45.77
CA GLU A 54 -8.70 1.40 -46.54
C GLU A 54 -9.66 1.73 -47.71
N PRO A 55 -10.07 0.81 -48.59
CA PRO A 55 -10.92 1.14 -49.73
C PRO A 55 -12.31 1.65 -49.33
N ALA A 56 -12.82 1.20 -48.18
CA ALA A 56 -14.09 1.67 -47.65
C ALA A 56 -13.96 3.10 -47.11
N VAL A 57 -12.87 3.37 -46.41
CA VAL A 57 -12.58 4.66 -45.78
C VAL A 57 -12.22 5.73 -46.84
N ALA A 58 -11.45 5.36 -47.86
CA ALA A 58 -11.08 6.24 -48.97
C ALA A 58 -12.29 6.77 -49.77
N ARG A 59 -13.37 5.98 -49.84
CA ARG A 59 -14.65 6.41 -50.45
C ARG A 59 -15.34 7.48 -49.60
N VAL A 60 -15.29 7.37 -48.28
CA VAL A 60 -15.89 8.35 -47.36
C VAL A 60 -15.10 9.66 -47.36
N LEU A 61 -13.76 9.57 -47.34
CA LEU A 61 -12.85 10.71 -47.24
C LEU A 61 -12.51 11.38 -48.58
N ARG A 62 -13.20 11.03 -49.67
CA ARG A 62 -13.01 11.63 -51.01
C ARG A 62 -11.56 11.59 -51.51
N HIS A 63 -10.90 10.44 -51.34
CA HIS A 63 -9.63 10.06 -52.00
C HIS A 63 -8.34 10.76 -51.53
N ASP A 64 -8.31 11.39 -50.35
CA ASP A 64 -7.02 11.66 -49.69
C ASP A 64 -6.44 10.33 -49.16
N VAL A 65 -5.47 9.79 -49.89
CA VAL A 65 -4.82 8.50 -49.60
C VAL A 65 -4.14 8.54 -48.24
N ALA A 66 -3.45 9.64 -47.88
CA ALA A 66 -2.75 9.69 -46.61
C ALA A 66 -3.74 9.67 -45.44
N LEU A 67 -4.84 10.42 -45.57
CA LEU A 67 -5.88 10.50 -44.56
C LEU A 67 -6.67 9.19 -44.44
N SER A 68 -6.92 8.47 -45.55
CA SER A 68 -7.63 7.18 -45.52
C SER A 68 -6.83 6.10 -44.78
N TRP A 69 -5.53 6.02 -45.03
CA TRP A 69 -4.63 5.11 -44.33
C TRP A 69 -4.53 5.44 -42.84
N ALA A 70 -4.35 6.71 -42.49
CA ALA A 70 -4.23 7.14 -41.10
C ALA A 70 -5.51 6.85 -40.29
N THR A 71 -6.68 7.12 -40.88
CA THR A 71 -7.97 6.85 -40.24
C THR A 71 -8.27 5.36 -40.16
N ALA A 72 -7.90 4.58 -41.19
CA ALA A 72 -8.04 3.12 -41.16
C ALA A 72 -7.18 2.50 -40.06
N ALA A 73 -5.91 2.90 -39.95
CA ALA A 73 -5.03 2.47 -38.88
C ALA A 73 -5.55 2.89 -37.50
N GLY A 74 -6.02 4.13 -37.36
CA GLY A 74 -6.58 4.64 -36.10
C GLY A 74 -7.79 3.84 -35.61
N ILE A 75 -8.74 3.53 -36.50
CA ILE A 75 -9.92 2.73 -36.16
C ILE A 75 -9.50 1.29 -35.77
N GLY A 76 -8.56 0.67 -36.50
CA GLY A 76 -8.06 -0.67 -36.17
C GLY A 76 -7.41 -0.73 -34.78
N VAL A 77 -6.56 0.25 -34.44
CA VAL A 77 -5.95 0.37 -33.11
C VAL A 77 -6.99 0.58 -32.02
N VAL A 78 -7.96 1.48 -32.23
CA VAL A 78 -9.02 1.74 -31.24
C VAL A 78 -9.90 0.49 -31.03
N ALA A 79 -10.23 -0.24 -32.09
CA ALA A 79 -11.00 -1.48 -32.00
C ALA A 79 -10.26 -2.56 -31.20
N LEU A 80 -8.96 -2.73 -31.45
CA LEU A 80 -8.09 -3.64 -30.69
C LEU A 80 -8.04 -3.27 -29.21
N LEU A 81 -7.80 -1.99 -28.91
CA LEU A 81 -7.74 -1.50 -27.53
C LEU A 81 -9.07 -1.69 -26.82
N ALA A 82 -10.19 -1.45 -27.49
CA ALA A 82 -11.53 -1.68 -26.93
C ALA A 82 -11.76 -3.17 -26.60
N ALA A 83 -11.40 -4.09 -27.51
CA ALA A 83 -11.54 -5.52 -27.31
C ALA A 83 -10.62 -6.03 -26.17
N GLY A 84 -9.36 -5.59 -26.16
CA GLY A 84 -8.41 -5.93 -25.10
C GLY A 84 -8.84 -5.38 -23.73
N GLN A 85 -9.27 -4.12 -23.66
CA GLN A 85 -9.75 -3.50 -22.44
C GLN A 85 -11.04 -4.17 -21.94
N ALA A 86 -11.91 -4.63 -22.86
CA ALA A 86 -13.06 -5.45 -22.49
C ALA A 86 -12.63 -6.78 -21.84
N GLY A 87 -11.62 -7.46 -22.40
CA GLY A 87 -11.05 -8.68 -21.81
C GLY A 87 -10.48 -8.45 -20.42
N TRP A 88 -9.68 -7.39 -20.27
CA TRP A 88 -9.11 -6.98 -18.98
C TRP A 88 -10.19 -6.68 -17.95
N SER A 89 -11.16 -5.83 -18.28
CA SER A 89 -12.22 -5.40 -17.35
C SER A 89 -13.19 -6.54 -17.01
N TRP A 90 -13.51 -7.42 -17.97
CA TRP A 90 -14.37 -8.57 -17.72
C TRP A 90 -13.73 -9.54 -16.72
N ARG A 91 -12.44 -9.86 -16.86
CA ARG A 91 -11.77 -10.71 -15.87
C ARG A 91 -11.78 -10.10 -14.48
N GLY A 92 -11.58 -8.78 -14.38
CA GLY A 92 -11.69 -8.06 -13.11
C GLY A 92 -13.05 -8.12 -12.46
N ALA A 93 -14.10 -7.94 -13.26
CA ALA A 93 -15.48 -8.05 -12.78
C ALA A 93 -15.78 -9.45 -12.22
N ARG A 94 -15.22 -10.51 -12.83
CA ARG A 94 -15.35 -11.88 -12.31
C ARG A 94 -14.46 -12.20 -11.11
N GLY A 95 -13.27 -11.60 -11.01
CA GLY A 95 -12.30 -11.86 -9.95
C GLY A 95 -12.60 -11.10 -8.65
N ALA A 96 -12.70 -9.77 -8.71
CA ALA A 96 -12.78 -8.92 -7.52
C ALA A 96 -14.19 -8.81 -6.92
N HIS A 97 -15.23 -8.92 -7.76
CA HIS A 97 -16.63 -8.71 -7.34
C HIS A 97 -17.57 -9.75 -7.97
N PRO A 98 -17.42 -11.04 -7.64
CA PRO A 98 -18.29 -12.09 -8.19
C PRO A 98 -19.76 -11.78 -7.89
N GLY A 99 -20.57 -11.59 -8.95
CA GLY A 99 -22.01 -11.34 -8.85
C GLY A 99 -22.43 -9.87 -8.93
N SER A 100 -21.50 -8.91 -8.93
CA SER A 100 -21.85 -7.50 -9.11
C SER A 100 -22.19 -7.20 -10.57
N ARG A 101 -23.47 -6.98 -10.87
CA ARG A 101 -23.93 -6.61 -12.22
C ARG A 101 -23.36 -5.28 -12.70
N SER A 102 -23.10 -4.33 -11.79
CA SER A 102 -22.53 -3.02 -12.13
C SER A 102 -21.10 -3.14 -12.65
N ALA A 103 -20.32 -4.11 -12.16
CA ALA A 103 -18.96 -4.36 -12.63
C ALA A 103 -18.90 -4.88 -14.09
N LEU A 104 -20.01 -5.44 -14.60
CA LEU A 104 -20.09 -5.93 -15.98
C LEU A 104 -20.48 -4.85 -17.00
N VAL A 105 -20.92 -3.67 -16.55
CA VAL A 105 -21.39 -2.61 -17.47
C VAL A 105 -20.29 -2.17 -18.43
N VAL A 106 -19.10 -1.88 -17.91
CA VAL A 106 -17.95 -1.41 -18.69
C VAL A 106 -17.53 -2.42 -19.78
N PRO A 107 -17.21 -3.69 -19.46
CA PRO A 107 -16.79 -4.64 -20.49
C PRO A 107 -17.89 -4.92 -21.52
N VAL A 108 -19.17 -4.95 -21.11
CA VAL A 108 -20.30 -5.14 -22.03
C VAL A 108 -20.41 -3.96 -22.99
N VAL A 109 -20.35 -2.73 -22.50
CA VAL A 109 -20.41 -1.52 -23.34
C VAL A 109 -19.26 -1.50 -24.34
N LEU A 110 -18.05 -1.87 -23.93
CA LEU A 110 -16.89 -1.96 -24.82
C LEU A 110 -17.07 -3.03 -25.91
N LEU A 111 -17.59 -4.22 -25.57
CA LEU A 111 -17.88 -5.27 -26.55
C LEU A 111 -18.98 -4.86 -27.52
N VAL A 112 -20.01 -4.16 -27.05
CA VAL A 112 -21.09 -3.64 -27.91
C VAL A 112 -20.53 -2.56 -28.85
N ALA A 113 -19.73 -1.62 -28.34
CA ALA A 113 -19.09 -0.59 -29.16
C ALA A 113 -18.15 -1.18 -30.22
N TRP A 114 -17.33 -2.17 -29.82
CA TRP A 114 -16.46 -2.92 -30.72
C TRP A 114 -17.29 -3.63 -31.82
N GLY A 115 -18.29 -4.43 -31.43
CA GLY A 115 -19.15 -5.14 -32.37
C GLY A 115 -19.89 -4.20 -33.33
N ALA A 116 -20.42 -3.08 -32.82
CA ALA A 116 -21.07 -2.05 -33.63
C ALA A 116 -20.11 -1.40 -34.63
N GLY A 117 -18.85 -1.16 -34.24
CA GLY A 117 -17.81 -0.65 -35.13
C GLY A 117 -17.55 -1.58 -36.32
N GLY A 118 -17.28 -2.87 -36.04
CA GLY A 118 -17.05 -3.87 -37.08
C GLY A 118 -18.25 -4.05 -38.03
N LEU A 119 -19.47 -4.10 -37.48
CA LEU A 119 -20.69 -4.18 -38.27
C LEU A 119 -20.93 -2.91 -39.11
N GLY A 120 -20.61 -1.73 -38.59
CA GLY A 120 -20.69 -0.47 -39.32
C GLY A 120 -19.79 -0.44 -40.55
N ILE A 121 -18.54 -0.87 -40.40
CA ILE A 121 -17.57 -0.95 -41.52
C ILE A 121 -18.01 -2.00 -42.55
N MET A 122 -18.49 -3.16 -42.10
CA MET A 122 -19.06 -4.18 -42.97
C MET A 122 -20.26 -3.63 -43.77
N ALA A 123 -21.18 -2.93 -43.11
CA ALA A 123 -22.33 -2.32 -43.76
C ALA A 123 -21.90 -1.25 -44.78
N MET A 124 -20.89 -0.42 -44.46
CA MET A 124 -20.32 0.53 -45.42
C MET A 124 -19.77 -0.19 -46.66
N ARG A 125 -19.03 -1.29 -46.48
CA ARG A 125 -18.50 -2.10 -47.60
C ARG A 125 -19.61 -2.70 -48.46
N LEU A 126 -20.63 -3.28 -47.84
CA LEU A 126 -21.80 -3.83 -48.55
C LEU A 126 -22.66 -2.77 -49.23
N SER A 127 -22.70 -1.54 -48.71
CA SER A 127 -23.42 -0.45 -49.34
C SER A 127 -22.67 0.10 -50.55
N ALA A 128 -21.34 0.15 -50.48
CA ALA A 128 -20.51 0.63 -51.58
C ALA A 128 -20.54 -0.29 -52.80
N SER A 129 -20.69 -1.61 -52.62
CA SER A 129 -20.83 -2.55 -53.73
C SER A 129 -22.13 -2.37 -54.54
N ARG A 130 -23.14 -1.73 -53.94
CA ARG A 130 -24.43 -1.43 -54.60
C ARG A 130 -24.41 -0.14 -55.43
N VAL A 131 -23.44 0.74 -55.19
CA VAL A 131 -23.34 2.06 -55.86
C VAL A 131 -22.39 2.02 -57.06
N SER A 132 -21.68 0.91 -57.29
CA SER A 132 -20.88 0.71 -58.51
C SER A 132 -21.80 0.50 -59.71
N THR A 133 -22.35 1.60 -60.24
CA THR A 133 -23.01 1.64 -61.54
C THR A 133 -21.96 1.34 -62.59
N THR A 134 -21.89 0.10 -63.04
CA THR A 134 -21.15 -0.28 -64.24
C THR A 134 -21.70 0.55 -65.40
N VAL A 135 -20.88 1.49 -65.91
CA VAL A 135 -21.14 2.11 -67.21
C VAL A 135 -21.06 1.00 -68.25
N ALA A 136 -22.21 0.47 -68.65
CA ALA A 136 -22.29 -0.51 -69.71
C ALA A 136 -22.00 0.22 -71.03
N TYR A 137 -20.77 0.07 -71.53
CA TYR A 137 -20.47 0.44 -72.90
C TYR A 137 -21.21 -0.51 -73.83
N GLU A 138 -21.88 0.03 -74.84
CA GLU A 138 -22.60 -0.73 -75.86
C GLU A 138 -21.61 -1.69 -76.54
N GLY A 139 -21.72 -2.99 -76.26
CA GLY A 139 -20.80 -4.04 -76.74
C GLY A 139 -19.95 -4.73 -75.67
N ALA A 140 -19.97 -4.30 -74.41
CA ALA A 140 -19.28 -5.02 -73.34
C ALA A 140 -20.06 -6.28 -72.95
N THR A 141 -19.49 -7.46 -73.23
CA THR A 141 -19.96 -8.74 -72.68
C THR A 141 -20.09 -8.60 -71.17
N THR A 142 -21.27 -8.89 -70.64
CA THR A 142 -21.64 -8.80 -69.22
C THR A 142 -20.47 -9.20 -68.31
N ALA A 143 -19.78 -8.21 -67.76
CA ALA A 143 -18.72 -8.45 -66.79
C ALA A 143 -19.32 -9.23 -65.60
N ALA A 144 -18.67 -10.33 -65.22
CA ALA A 144 -19.06 -11.12 -64.06
C ALA A 144 -19.29 -10.20 -62.84
N PRO A 145 -20.26 -10.51 -61.97
CA PRO A 145 -20.80 -9.53 -61.03
C PRO A 145 -19.73 -9.11 -60.01
N ALA A 146 -19.17 -7.90 -60.17
CA ALA A 146 -18.25 -7.29 -59.21
C ALA A 146 -18.83 -7.24 -57.78
N ALA A 147 -20.16 -7.28 -57.66
CA ALA A 147 -20.89 -7.40 -56.40
C ALA A 147 -20.52 -8.65 -55.56
N SER A 148 -20.05 -9.75 -56.18
CA SER A 148 -19.65 -10.96 -55.44
C SER A 148 -18.31 -10.80 -54.73
N PHE A 149 -17.35 -10.09 -55.33
CA PHE A 149 -16.03 -9.88 -54.74
C PHE A 149 -16.08 -8.95 -53.53
N ASP A 150 -16.85 -7.85 -53.58
CA ASP A 150 -17.00 -6.95 -52.43
C ASP A 150 -17.70 -7.63 -51.25
N ALA A 151 -18.69 -8.49 -51.52
CA ALA A 151 -19.37 -9.26 -50.49
C ALA A 151 -18.43 -10.28 -49.82
N VAL A 152 -17.61 -10.98 -50.61
CA VAL A 152 -16.58 -11.89 -50.09
C VAL A 152 -15.53 -11.11 -49.29
N ALA A 153 -15.07 -9.97 -49.78
CA ALA A 153 -14.10 -9.14 -49.07
C ALA A 153 -14.67 -8.60 -47.75
N ALA A 154 -15.96 -8.21 -47.70
CA ALA A 154 -16.64 -7.80 -46.48
C ALA A 154 -16.75 -8.95 -45.46
N ALA A 155 -17.05 -10.17 -45.93
CA ALA A 155 -17.08 -11.36 -45.08
C ALA A 155 -15.69 -11.70 -44.53
N VAL A 156 -14.66 -11.68 -45.38
CA VAL A 156 -13.25 -11.91 -44.97
C VAL A 156 -12.82 -10.86 -43.93
N PHE A 157 -13.13 -9.58 -44.17
CA PHE A 157 -12.90 -8.51 -43.20
C PHE A 157 -13.54 -8.82 -41.86
N LEU A 158 -14.83 -9.18 -41.83
CA LEU A 158 -15.53 -9.48 -40.57
C LEU A 158 -14.87 -10.66 -39.83
N VAL A 159 -14.46 -11.70 -40.55
CA VAL A 159 -13.77 -12.85 -39.95
C VAL A 159 -12.44 -12.43 -39.33
N VAL A 160 -11.62 -11.67 -40.07
CA VAL A 160 -10.32 -11.18 -39.58
C VAL A 160 -10.51 -10.25 -38.38
N TYR A 161 -11.49 -9.34 -38.44
CA TYR A 161 -11.86 -8.42 -37.36
C TYR A 161 -12.25 -9.17 -36.08
N VAL A 162 -13.11 -10.18 -36.18
CA VAL A 162 -13.53 -11.00 -35.04
C VAL A 162 -12.37 -11.79 -34.47
N VAL A 163 -11.55 -12.44 -35.31
CA VAL A 163 -10.37 -13.18 -34.85
C VAL A 163 -9.40 -12.26 -34.12
N CYS A 164 -9.12 -11.09 -34.68
CA CYS A 164 -8.23 -10.09 -34.07
C CYS A 164 -8.76 -9.62 -32.71
N GLY A 165 -10.05 -9.30 -32.63
CA GLY A 165 -10.70 -8.88 -31.38
C GLY A 165 -10.72 -9.99 -30.31
N VAL A 166 -10.98 -11.25 -30.69
CA VAL A 166 -10.96 -12.39 -29.78
C VAL A 166 -9.55 -12.66 -29.25
N LEU A 167 -8.52 -12.57 -30.11
CA LEU A 167 -7.13 -12.70 -29.69
C LEU A 167 -6.74 -11.59 -28.71
N ALA A 168 -7.06 -10.33 -29.02
CA ALA A 168 -6.79 -9.20 -28.13
C ALA A 168 -7.55 -9.31 -26.79
N PHE A 169 -8.82 -9.71 -26.84
CA PHE A 169 -9.63 -9.98 -25.65
C PHE A 169 -9.01 -11.09 -24.79
N GLY A 170 -8.64 -12.22 -25.40
CA GLY A 170 -8.06 -13.38 -24.74
C GLY A 170 -6.69 -13.10 -24.13
N ASP A 171 -5.83 -12.38 -24.85
CA ASP A 171 -4.50 -12.03 -24.38
C ASP A 171 -4.58 -11.14 -23.13
N LEU A 172 -5.32 -10.02 -23.20
CA LEU A 172 -5.49 -9.13 -22.04
C LEU A 172 -6.30 -9.77 -20.91
N TRP A 173 -7.21 -10.69 -21.24
CA TRP A 173 -7.85 -11.55 -20.25
C TRP A 173 -6.81 -12.41 -19.53
N GLU A 174 -5.86 -13.03 -20.22
CA GLU A 174 -4.86 -13.90 -19.59
C GLU A 174 -3.75 -13.14 -18.86
N LEU A 175 -3.39 -11.96 -19.35
CA LEU A 175 -2.40 -11.04 -18.78
C LEU A 175 -2.83 -10.49 -17.42
N ARG A 176 -4.14 -10.34 -17.18
CA ARG A 176 -4.65 -9.89 -15.89
C ARG A 176 -4.48 -10.97 -14.81
N ASN A 177 -3.32 -10.97 -14.18
CA ASN A 177 -3.02 -11.82 -13.03
C ASN A 177 -3.48 -11.15 -11.74
N ASP A 178 -4.78 -11.28 -11.45
CA ASP A 178 -5.38 -10.75 -10.22
C ASP A 178 -4.72 -11.34 -8.94
N ALA A 179 -4.16 -12.55 -9.01
CA ALA A 179 -3.46 -13.17 -7.89
C ALA A 179 -2.12 -12.49 -7.57
N HIS A 180 -1.34 -12.08 -8.58
CA HIS A 180 -0.14 -11.27 -8.33
C HIS A 180 -0.49 -9.85 -7.88
N ALA A 181 -1.57 -9.26 -8.39
CA ALA A 181 -2.02 -7.95 -7.93
C ALA A 181 -2.50 -7.99 -6.47
N ALA A 182 -3.24 -9.03 -6.07
CA ALA A 182 -3.63 -9.29 -4.70
C ALA A 182 -2.39 -9.53 -3.81
N GLY A 183 -1.48 -10.42 -4.23
CA GLY A 183 -0.26 -10.69 -3.48
C GLY A 183 0.61 -9.45 -3.24
N ARG A 184 0.66 -8.50 -4.18
CA ARG A 184 1.34 -7.21 -3.95
C ARG A 184 0.64 -6.35 -2.90
N ARG A 185 -0.69 -6.32 -2.88
CA ARG A 185 -1.45 -5.58 -1.86
C ARG A 185 -1.26 -6.21 -0.49
N ASP A 186 -1.34 -7.53 -0.42
CA ASP A 186 -1.13 -8.29 0.81
C ASP A 186 0.29 -8.10 1.36
N LEU A 187 1.31 -8.01 0.49
CA LEU A 187 2.67 -7.70 0.90
C LEU A 187 2.80 -6.28 1.49
N VAL A 188 2.16 -5.29 0.87
CA VAL A 188 2.16 -3.91 1.39
C VAL A 188 1.44 -3.84 2.75
N GLU A 189 0.31 -4.51 2.89
CA GLU A 189 -0.45 -4.58 4.15
C GLU A 189 0.36 -5.32 5.23
N LEU A 190 1.06 -6.39 4.87
CA LEU A 190 1.95 -7.13 5.77
C LEU A 190 3.16 -6.29 6.21
N GLU A 191 3.74 -5.50 5.31
CA GLU A 191 4.82 -4.55 5.64
C GLU A 191 4.33 -3.46 6.59
N GLN A 192 3.16 -2.87 6.32
CA GLN A 192 2.53 -1.90 7.22
C GLN A 192 2.30 -2.49 8.62
N THR A 193 1.69 -3.68 8.67
CA THR A 193 1.44 -4.37 9.94
C THR A 193 2.73 -4.67 10.71
N ARG A 194 3.81 -5.05 10.01
CA ARG A 194 5.13 -5.26 10.61
C ARG A 194 5.73 -3.97 11.18
N THR A 195 5.58 -2.85 10.48
CA THR A 195 6.06 -1.55 10.98
C THR A 195 5.30 -1.11 12.24
N GLU A 196 3.98 -1.31 12.27
CA GLU A 196 3.15 -1.03 13.45
C GLU A 196 3.53 -1.93 14.63
N LEU A 197 3.73 -3.23 14.38
CA LEU A 197 4.18 -4.17 15.41
C LEU A 197 5.54 -3.76 15.98
N GLY A 198 6.49 -3.37 15.12
CA GLY A 198 7.80 -2.88 15.56
C GLY A 198 7.72 -1.62 16.43
N ALA A 199 6.82 -0.70 16.13
CA ALA A 199 6.59 0.50 16.95
C ALA A 199 6.00 0.16 18.33
N VAL A 200 5.07 -0.79 18.39
CA VAL A 200 4.48 -1.29 19.63
C VAL A 200 5.53 -2.02 20.47
N GLU A 201 6.35 -2.89 19.86
CA GLU A 201 7.44 -3.60 20.55
C GLU A 201 8.49 -2.64 21.11
N ALA A 202 8.87 -1.60 20.37
CA ALA A 202 9.80 -0.58 20.85
C ALA A 202 9.24 0.16 22.08
N THR A 203 7.94 0.51 22.05
CA THR A 203 7.25 1.15 23.18
C THR A 203 7.22 0.23 24.41
N TYR A 204 6.95 -1.06 24.21
CA TYR A 204 6.97 -2.05 25.27
C TYR A 204 8.37 -2.18 25.90
N GLN A 205 9.42 -2.26 25.09
CA GLN A 205 10.80 -2.33 25.58
C GLN A 205 11.19 -1.07 26.37
N GLN A 206 10.79 0.11 25.89
CA GLN A 206 11.03 1.36 26.59
C GLN A 206 10.32 1.38 27.95
N LEU A 207 9.05 0.99 28.01
CA LEU A 207 8.27 0.92 29.25
C LEU A 207 8.89 -0.08 30.23
N HIS A 208 9.27 -1.26 29.76
CA HIS A 208 9.95 -2.27 30.57
C HIS A 208 11.28 -1.74 31.16
N SER A 209 12.08 -1.05 30.35
CA SER A 209 13.33 -0.44 30.81
C SER A 209 13.09 0.65 31.87
N ASN A 210 12.04 1.46 31.71
CA ASN A 210 11.67 2.52 32.64
C ASN A 210 11.19 1.94 33.98
N VAL A 211 10.40 0.87 33.95
CA VAL A 211 9.96 0.16 35.17
C VAL A 211 11.18 -0.40 35.91
N HIS A 212 12.13 -1.01 35.19
CA HIS A 212 13.36 -1.52 35.79
C HIS A 212 14.18 -0.40 36.45
N LYS A 213 14.40 0.71 35.75
CA LYS A 213 15.10 1.90 36.29
C LYS A 213 14.42 2.43 37.55
N ARG A 214 13.10 2.61 37.54
CA ARG A 214 12.34 3.08 38.70
C ARG A 214 12.44 2.12 39.90
N ARG A 215 12.43 0.80 39.67
CA ARG A 215 12.63 -0.18 40.75
C ARG A 215 14.00 -0.05 41.40
N VAL A 216 15.05 0.16 40.61
CA VAL A 216 16.41 0.38 41.13
C VAL A 216 16.48 1.70 41.92
N GLU A 217 15.88 2.76 41.40
CA GLU A 217 15.83 4.08 42.05
C GLU A 217 15.11 4.02 43.42
N ILE A 218 13.95 3.36 43.49
CA ILE A 218 13.21 3.18 44.75
C ILE A 218 14.07 2.45 45.80
N ARG A 219 14.79 1.39 45.40
CA ARG A 219 15.70 0.66 46.31
C ARG A 219 16.84 1.56 46.80
N ARG A 220 17.38 2.41 45.92
CA ARG A 220 18.44 3.36 46.27
C ARG A 220 17.94 4.41 47.26
N ILE A 221 16.78 5.05 46.99
CA ILE A 221 16.17 6.03 47.89
C ILE A 221 15.93 5.44 49.28
N ALA A 222 15.41 4.20 49.36
CA ALA A 222 15.20 3.53 50.65
C ALA A 222 16.51 3.31 51.42
N THR A 223 17.58 2.98 50.72
CA THR A 223 18.92 2.78 51.31
C THR A 223 19.51 4.11 51.78
N ASP A 224 19.43 5.16 50.95
CA ASP A 224 19.93 6.50 51.26
C ASP A 224 19.17 7.11 52.45
N ALA A 225 17.85 6.93 52.51
CA ALA A 225 17.03 7.35 53.64
C ALA A 225 17.42 6.65 54.94
N ARG A 226 17.76 5.34 54.89
CA ARG A 226 18.26 4.60 56.05
C ARG A 226 19.61 5.16 56.52
N MET A 227 20.55 5.35 55.59
CA MET A 227 21.85 5.92 55.90
C MET A 227 21.76 7.35 56.48
N ALA A 228 20.87 8.18 55.94
CA ALA A 228 20.64 9.54 56.45
C ALA A 228 20.11 9.53 57.89
N ARG A 229 19.17 8.63 58.21
CA ARG A 229 18.67 8.44 59.60
C ARG A 229 19.78 7.98 60.54
N GLU A 230 20.60 7.02 60.13
CA GLU A 230 21.73 6.54 60.92
C GLU A 230 22.75 7.66 61.18
N ARG A 231 23.08 8.48 60.17
CA ARG A 231 23.98 9.63 60.32
C ARG A 231 23.41 10.69 61.26
N ASN A 232 22.14 11.06 61.10
CA ASN A 232 21.48 12.04 61.97
C ASN A 232 21.44 11.54 63.43
N ALA A 233 21.18 10.25 63.66
CA ALA A 233 21.21 9.66 65.00
C ALA A 233 22.61 9.72 65.65
N ARG A 234 23.67 9.45 64.87
CA ARG A 234 25.06 9.58 65.35
C ARG A 234 25.41 11.02 65.70
N PHE A 235 25.09 11.96 64.81
CA PHE A 235 25.34 13.38 65.04
C PHE A 235 24.59 13.92 66.26
N ALA A 236 23.33 13.51 66.45
CA ALA A 236 22.56 13.86 67.65
C ALA A 236 23.19 13.30 68.94
N ALA A 237 23.75 12.08 68.89
CA ALA A 237 24.46 11.50 70.03
C ALA A 237 25.76 12.27 70.35
N GLU A 238 26.55 12.63 69.32
CA GLU A 238 27.75 13.47 69.47
C GLU A 238 27.43 14.83 70.09
N LEU A 239 26.40 15.53 69.59
CA LEU A 239 25.92 16.79 70.16
C LEU A 239 25.52 16.62 71.63
N LYS A 240 24.83 15.53 71.97
CA LYS A 240 24.45 15.24 73.36
C LYS A 240 25.66 15.02 74.26
N HIS A 241 26.72 14.36 73.77
CA HIS A 241 27.97 14.21 74.50
C HIS A 241 28.69 15.54 74.70
N LEU A 242 28.74 16.37 73.65
CA LEU A 242 29.37 17.70 73.71
C LEU A 242 28.65 18.62 74.69
N VAL A 243 27.32 18.69 74.63
CA VAL A 243 26.50 19.49 75.58
C VAL A 243 26.65 18.99 77.01
N ARG A 244 26.72 17.67 77.24
CA ARG A 244 26.98 17.13 78.58
C ARG A 244 28.36 17.54 79.10
N GLY A 245 29.39 17.52 78.24
CA GLY A 245 30.72 18.01 78.59
C GLY A 245 30.72 19.49 78.98
N GLU A 246 30.08 20.34 78.18
CA GLU A 246 29.93 21.77 78.46
C GLU A 246 29.14 22.03 79.75
N MET A 247 28.05 21.27 80.01
CA MET A 247 27.30 21.37 81.27
C MET A 247 28.15 21.01 82.49
N VAL A 248 28.98 19.97 82.41
CA VAL A 248 29.90 19.58 83.51
C VAL A 248 30.93 20.67 83.76
N ILE A 249 31.50 21.27 82.71
CA ILE A 249 32.43 22.40 82.81
C ILE A 249 31.72 23.61 83.44
N GLY A 250 30.51 23.93 83.00
CA GLY A 250 29.71 25.05 83.52
C GLY A 250 29.22 24.88 84.96
N LEU A 251 28.98 23.64 85.42
CA LEU A 251 28.60 23.31 86.81
C LEU A 251 29.81 23.18 87.74
N GLY A 252 30.97 22.78 87.22
CA GLY A 252 32.21 22.63 88.00
C GLY A 252 32.95 23.94 88.26
N ASP A 253 32.67 25.00 87.50
CA ASP A 253 33.30 26.31 87.64
C ASP A 253 32.28 27.40 88.04
N PRO A 254 32.15 27.73 89.34
CA PRO A 254 31.19 28.73 89.80
C PRO A 254 31.45 30.15 89.27
N ARG A 255 32.63 30.43 88.68
CA ARG A 255 32.95 31.76 88.11
C ARG A 255 32.46 31.95 86.66
N ARG A 256 32.18 30.87 85.93
CA ARG A 256 31.70 30.92 84.53
C ARG A 256 30.19 30.81 84.38
N SER A 257 29.47 30.37 85.41
CA SER A 257 28.01 30.16 85.36
C SER A 257 27.17 31.44 85.24
N GLY A 258 27.76 32.63 85.35
CA GLY A 258 27.04 33.91 85.26
C GLY A 258 26.03 34.16 86.38
N ILE A 259 25.87 33.23 87.34
CA ILE A 259 25.08 33.44 88.55
C ILE A 259 26.01 34.10 89.57
N ALA A 260 26.25 35.39 89.38
CA ALA A 260 26.88 36.22 90.41
C ALA A 260 25.95 36.25 91.62
N SER A 261 26.33 35.54 92.68
CA SER A 261 25.76 35.75 94.02
C SER A 261 25.85 37.25 94.36
N PRO A 262 24.81 37.89 94.94
CA PRO A 262 24.79 39.32 95.24
C PRO A 262 25.91 39.82 96.17
N ARG A 263 26.77 38.93 96.67
CA ARG A 263 27.88 39.22 97.59
C ARG A 263 29.27 39.01 96.97
N HIS A 264 29.38 38.86 95.65
CA HIS A 264 30.69 38.74 94.99
C HIS A 264 31.43 40.09 95.01
N PRO A 265 32.73 40.15 95.35
CA PRO A 265 33.50 41.40 95.45
C PRO A 265 33.63 42.18 94.13
N ASP A 266 33.37 41.53 92.99
CA ASP A 266 33.35 42.16 91.65
C ASP A 266 31.93 42.45 91.12
N ALA A 267 30.89 42.44 91.98
CA ALA A 267 29.55 42.85 91.58
C ALA A 267 29.52 44.37 91.29
N PRO A 268 29.14 44.81 90.08
CA PRO A 268 29.03 46.23 89.78
C PRO A 268 28.05 46.89 90.76
N HIS A 269 28.50 48.00 91.34
CA HIS A 269 27.83 48.73 92.42
C HIS A 269 26.31 48.80 92.25
N ALA A 270 25.60 48.37 93.30
CA ALA A 270 24.16 48.61 93.45
C ALA A 270 23.88 50.12 93.36
N PRO A 271 22.95 50.58 92.50
CA PRO A 271 22.65 52.00 92.34
C PRO A 271 21.82 52.49 93.53
N GLY A 272 22.49 53.21 94.42
CA GLY A 272 21.88 53.91 95.54
C GLY A 272 22.44 55.32 95.65
N ARG A 273 22.18 56.17 94.65
CA ARG A 273 22.23 57.63 94.79
C ARG A 273 21.50 58.32 93.63
N GLN A 274 20.31 58.82 93.92
CA GLN A 274 19.80 60.03 93.25
C GLN A 274 20.70 61.21 93.63
N PRO A 275 20.92 62.13 92.69
CA PRO A 275 20.43 63.50 92.87
C PRO A 275 19.57 63.92 91.65
N GLU A 276 18.42 64.57 91.87
CA GLU A 276 18.23 66.03 91.72
C GLU A 276 18.63 66.48 90.29
N GLY A 277 17.67 66.78 89.42
CA GLY A 277 17.25 68.17 89.14
C GLY A 277 18.39 68.93 88.43
N GLU A 278 18.26 69.60 87.29
CA GLU A 278 17.17 70.36 86.71
C GLU A 278 17.75 70.95 85.41
N THR A 279 16.87 71.35 84.49
CA THR A 279 17.08 72.41 83.47
C THR A 279 18.02 72.21 82.26
N ARG A 280 17.34 72.36 81.11
CA ARG A 280 17.73 72.83 79.76
C ARG A 280 18.48 71.90 78.83
#